data_AF-A0A3S0ZIP5-F1
#
_entry.id   AF-A0A3S0ZIP5-F1
#
_cell.length_a   1.000
_cell.length_b   1.000
_cell.length_c   1.000
_cell.angle_alpha   90.00
_cell.angle_beta   90.00
_cell.angle_gamma   90.00
#
_symmetry.space_group_name_H-M   'P 1'
#
loop_
_entity.id
_entity.type
_entity.pdbx_description
1 polymer ?
#
loop_
_entity_poly.entity_id
_entity_poly.type
_entity_poly.pdbx_seq_one_letter_code
_entity_poly.pdbx_strand_id
1 'polypeptide(L)'
;MEHSDEISQDRVITTLPLNPTVMGKLLCAGLNTVSCFTSLDPSTLNLCAGLSLKEAEEALAILCRDQRESSHESEQFGTIKSALDLHLENQNNEHIVTFCETLDSMLDGGIPLGAVTEFCGAPGTGKTQFCLQLAVNVCIPRCIGGTEGETIYIDTVGSFVVDRVVDIARSTVSHCNQVSVSQEHEQNQCDFTVEKILEGLHYYRCHDYKELMAITLLLQEMLSENKKVKLVVLDNVASPFSQKVEDMNLRRLLLSTLAKTLLKTAAEFNVALVLTNQMTTKILPREGDSHQVPALGDTWAHIHTNKVVLSVDCHGDRSALLYKVPNKKEMHLPFEIN
;
A
#
# COMPACT_ATOMS: atom_id res chain seq x y z
N MET A 1 14.64 -10.49 -37.16
CA MET A 1 13.78 -9.48 -37.81
C MET A 1 12.95 -8.89 -36.71
N GLU A 2 13.15 -7.60 -36.50
CA GLU A 2 12.90 -6.85 -35.26
C GLU A 2 11.41 -6.85 -34.89
N HIS A 3 11.12 -7.14 -33.62
CA HIS A 3 9.93 -6.62 -32.93
C HIS A 3 10.45 -5.53 -32.02
N SER A 4 10.21 -4.29 -32.45
CA SER A 4 10.54 -3.07 -31.74
C SER A 4 9.72 -2.96 -30.46
N ASP A 5 10.43 -2.74 -29.37
CA ASP A 5 9.92 -2.31 -28.08
C ASP A 5 9.05 -1.04 -28.23
N GLU A 6 7.75 -1.13 -27.97
CA GLU A 6 6.92 0.06 -27.69
C GLU A 6 6.92 0.29 -26.18
N ILE A 7 7.97 0.96 -25.71
CA ILE A 7 8.00 1.61 -24.40
C ILE A 7 6.91 2.69 -24.44
N SER A 8 5.91 2.60 -23.56
CA SER A 8 4.95 3.68 -23.33
C SER A 8 5.68 4.93 -22.83
N GLN A 9 6.07 5.80 -23.76
CA GLN A 9 6.80 7.04 -23.44
C GLN A 9 5.81 8.09 -22.93
N ASP A 10 5.85 8.35 -21.63
CA ASP A 10 5.12 9.44 -20.99
C ASP A 10 5.47 10.78 -21.67
N ARG A 11 4.44 11.46 -22.20
CA ARG A 11 4.61 12.62 -23.09
C ARG A 11 5.15 13.81 -22.31
N VAL A 12 6.15 14.50 -22.87
CA VAL A 12 6.79 15.67 -22.25
C VAL A 12 5.90 16.91 -22.39
N ILE A 13 5.78 17.71 -21.33
CA ILE A 13 4.94 18.92 -21.30
C ILE A 13 5.32 20.01 -22.29
N THR A 14 6.54 19.97 -22.84
CA THR A 14 7.03 20.91 -23.86
C THR A 14 6.28 20.79 -25.19
N THR A 15 5.56 19.68 -25.38
CA THR A 15 4.75 19.42 -26.57
C THR A 15 3.34 20.02 -26.49
N LEU A 16 2.98 20.66 -25.37
CA LEU A 16 1.67 21.26 -25.13
C LEU A 16 1.66 22.76 -25.44
N PRO A 17 0.50 23.32 -25.84
CA PRO A 17 0.35 24.75 -26.12
C PRO A 17 0.21 25.57 -24.82
N LEU A 18 1.17 25.44 -23.91
CA LEU A 18 1.23 26.21 -22.67
C LEU A 18 1.97 27.55 -22.87
N ASN A 19 1.62 28.55 -22.06
CA ASN A 19 2.34 29.82 -22.04
C ASN A 19 3.83 29.56 -21.66
N PRO A 20 4.82 30.11 -22.39
CA PRO A 20 6.25 29.88 -22.12
C PRO A 20 6.68 30.17 -20.68
N THR A 21 6.09 31.18 -20.03
CA THR A 21 6.37 31.52 -18.63
C THR A 21 5.84 30.46 -17.67
N VAL A 22 4.65 29.92 -17.95
CA VAL A 22 4.03 28.83 -17.19
C VAL A 22 4.82 27.54 -17.40
N MET A 23 5.18 27.23 -18.65
CA MET A 23 5.99 26.06 -19.00
C MET A 23 7.35 26.08 -18.30
N GLY A 24 8.03 27.23 -18.27
CA GLY A 24 9.30 27.37 -17.54
C GLY A 24 9.15 27.13 -16.04
N LYS A 25 8.08 27.64 -15.41
CA LYS A 25 7.78 27.40 -14.00
C LYS A 25 7.49 25.93 -13.69
N LEU A 26 6.74 25.25 -14.56
CA LEU A 26 6.43 23.83 -14.43
C LEU A 26 7.68 22.95 -14.56
N LEU A 27 8.55 23.23 -15.53
CA LEU A 27 9.83 22.53 -15.70
C LEU A 27 10.77 22.76 -14.51
N CYS A 28 10.85 24.00 -13.99
CA CYS A 28 11.62 24.30 -12.79
C CYS A 28 11.08 23.59 -11.54
N ALA A 29 9.78 23.31 -11.49
CA ALA A 29 9.14 22.51 -10.44
C ALA A 29 9.33 21.00 -10.63
N GLY A 30 10.01 20.56 -11.70
CA GLY A 30 10.25 19.15 -12.00
C GLY A 30 9.04 18.42 -12.61
N LEU A 31 7.99 19.15 -13.00
CA LEU A 31 6.79 18.60 -13.62
C LEU A 31 7.00 18.47 -15.12
N ASN A 32 7.75 17.45 -15.52
CA ASN A 32 8.25 17.33 -16.90
C ASN A 32 7.33 16.52 -17.82
N THR A 33 6.42 15.70 -17.26
CA THR A 33 5.54 14.82 -18.03
C THR A 33 4.07 15.05 -17.74
N VAL A 34 3.20 14.67 -18.68
CA VAL A 34 1.74 14.89 -18.59
C VAL A 34 1.11 14.07 -17.47
N SER A 35 1.61 12.86 -17.20
CA SER A 35 1.08 11.99 -16.12
C SER A 35 1.13 12.65 -14.73
N CYS A 36 2.13 13.50 -14.47
CA CYS A 36 2.31 14.20 -13.20
C CYS A 36 1.12 15.10 -12.82
N PHE A 37 0.30 15.50 -13.80
CA PHE A 37 -0.80 16.43 -13.60
C PHE A 37 -2.16 15.76 -13.36
N THR A 38 -2.28 14.46 -13.62
CA THR A 38 -3.53 13.69 -13.48
C THR A 38 -4.13 13.73 -12.07
N SER A 39 -3.29 13.91 -11.05
CA SER A 39 -3.69 13.89 -9.63
C SER A 39 -3.56 15.25 -8.91
N LEU A 40 -3.22 16.32 -9.64
CA LEU A 40 -2.95 17.64 -9.08
C LEU A 40 -4.16 18.57 -9.22
N ASP A 41 -4.52 19.24 -8.14
CA ASP A 41 -5.51 20.32 -8.15
C ASP A 41 -4.84 21.70 -8.37
N PRO A 42 -5.59 22.72 -8.84
CA PRO A 42 -5.04 24.05 -9.11
C PRO A 42 -4.32 24.69 -7.92
N SER A 43 -4.79 24.41 -6.69
CA SER A 43 -4.18 24.92 -5.45
C SER A 43 -2.80 24.31 -5.20
N THR A 44 -2.66 23.01 -5.42
CA THR A 44 -1.37 22.33 -5.30
C THR A 44 -0.41 22.81 -6.38
N LEU A 45 -0.89 23.02 -7.62
CA LEU A 45 -0.04 23.48 -8.71
C LEU A 45 0.45 24.93 -8.51
N ASN A 46 -0.42 25.80 -7.97
CA ASN A 46 -0.05 27.14 -7.53
C ASN A 46 1.12 27.10 -6.52
N LEU A 47 1.00 26.25 -5.50
CA LEU A 47 2.01 26.12 -4.46
C LEU A 47 3.32 25.51 -4.97
N CYS A 48 3.26 24.50 -5.84
CA CYS A 48 4.43 23.76 -6.30
C CYS A 48 5.24 24.50 -7.37
N ALA A 49 4.57 25.18 -8.30
CA ALA A 49 5.20 25.84 -9.43
C ALA A 49 5.24 27.38 -9.31
N GLY A 50 4.72 27.95 -8.21
CA GLY A 50 4.64 29.40 -8.04
C GLY A 50 3.79 30.08 -9.13
N LEU A 51 2.74 29.38 -9.55
CA LEU A 51 1.76 29.87 -10.53
C LEU A 51 0.66 30.64 -9.82
N SER A 52 0.10 31.65 -10.47
CA SER A 52 -1.18 32.20 -10.01
C SER A 52 -2.28 31.16 -10.14
N LEU A 53 -3.35 31.28 -9.34
CA LEU A 53 -4.46 30.33 -9.34
C LEU A 53 -5.09 30.22 -10.75
N LYS A 54 -5.17 31.34 -11.46
CA LYS A 54 -5.67 31.40 -12.84
C LYS A 54 -4.75 30.69 -13.84
N GLU A 55 -3.43 30.87 -13.74
CA GLU A 55 -2.46 30.16 -14.60
C GLU A 55 -2.49 28.64 -14.34
N ALA A 56 -2.69 28.24 -13.09
CA ALA A 56 -2.79 26.83 -12.71
C ALA A 56 -4.07 26.18 -13.27
N GLU A 57 -5.22 26.87 -13.18
CA GLU A 57 -6.49 26.42 -13.77
C GLU A 57 -6.38 26.31 -15.30
N GLU A 58 -5.79 27.31 -15.96
CA GLU A 58 -5.61 27.31 -17.42
C GLU A 58 -4.67 26.18 -17.87
N ALA A 59 -3.56 25.95 -17.17
CA ALA A 59 -2.63 24.85 -17.47
C ALA A 59 -3.31 23.48 -17.36
N LEU A 60 -4.04 23.24 -16.26
CA LEU A 60 -4.79 21.99 -16.06
C LEU A 60 -5.90 21.81 -17.09
N ALA A 61 -6.59 22.89 -17.49
CA ALA A 61 -7.62 22.82 -18.53
C ALA A 61 -7.06 22.40 -19.90
N ILE A 62 -5.85 22.85 -20.26
CA ILE A 62 -5.16 22.47 -21.50
C ILE A 62 -4.73 20.99 -21.43
N LEU A 63 -4.16 20.56 -20.31
CA LEU A 63 -3.76 19.18 -20.06
C LEU A 63 -4.96 18.21 -20.14
N CYS A 64 -6.08 18.57 -19.51
CA CYS A 64 -7.32 17.78 -19.57
C CYS A 64 -7.93 17.71 -20.97
N ARG A 65 -7.67 18.69 -21.85
CA ARG A 65 -8.12 18.65 -23.26
C ARG A 65 -7.23 17.77 -24.11
N ASP A 66 -5.90 17.86 -23.94
CA ASP A 66 -4.94 17.02 -24.67
C ASP A 66 -5.16 15.53 -24.38
N GLN A 67 -5.46 15.15 -23.13
CA GLN A 67 -5.81 13.78 -22.77
C GLN A 67 -7.05 13.24 -23.49
N ARG A 68 -8.02 14.11 -23.84
CA ARG A 68 -9.23 13.70 -24.57
C ARG A 68 -9.00 13.50 -26.06
N GLU A 69 -7.96 14.13 -26.61
CA GLU A 69 -7.62 14.04 -28.04
C GLU A 69 -6.61 12.91 -28.32
N SER A 70 -5.80 12.51 -27.33
CA SER A 70 -4.88 11.36 -27.42
C SER A 70 -5.51 10.02 -27.00
N SER A 71 -6.64 10.03 -26.28
CA SER A 71 -7.35 8.83 -25.83
C SER A 71 -8.26 8.22 -26.91
N HIS A 72 -7.68 7.65 -27.97
CA HIS A 72 -8.31 6.51 -28.66
C HIS A 72 -7.94 5.16 -28.00
N GLU A 73 -7.04 5.18 -27.01
CA GLU A 73 -6.90 4.09 -26.05
C GLU A 73 -7.80 4.37 -24.84
N SER A 74 -8.63 3.39 -24.53
CA SER A 74 -9.75 3.53 -23.61
C SER A 74 -9.25 3.61 -22.17
N GLU A 75 -8.99 4.81 -21.65
CA GLU A 75 -9.09 5.03 -20.20
C GLU A 75 -10.53 4.67 -19.79
N GLN A 76 -10.71 3.47 -19.24
CA GLN A 76 -11.99 3.05 -18.70
C GLN A 76 -12.32 3.95 -17.50
N PHE A 77 -13.08 5.01 -17.75
CA PHE A 77 -13.82 5.68 -16.68
C PHE A 77 -14.61 4.60 -15.94
N GLY A 78 -14.39 4.48 -14.62
CA GLY A 78 -15.06 3.50 -13.80
C GLY A 78 -16.57 3.54 -14.03
N THR A 79 -17.17 2.38 -14.27
CA THR A 79 -18.63 2.30 -14.47
C THR A 79 -19.33 2.74 -13.19
N ILE A 80 -20.33 3.62 -13.31
CA ILE A 80 -21.17 4.00 -12.17
C ILE A 80 -21.94 2.75 -11.73
N LYS A 81 -21.67 2.27 -10.51
CA LYS A 81 -22.33 1.10 -9.91
C LYS A 81 -23.43 1.53 -8.95
N SER A 82 -24.48 0.72 -8.81
CA SER A 82 -25.48 0.94 -7.77
C SER A 82 -24.94 0.55 -6.39
N ALA A 83 -25.54 1.07 -5.32
CA ALA A 83 -25.18 0.66 -3.96
C ALA A 83 -25.42 -0.83 -3.71
N LEU A 84 -26.38 -1.45 -4.42
CA LEU A 84 -26.62 -2.89 -4.34
C LEU A 84 -25.49 -3.69 -4.99
N ASP A 85 -25.01 -3.25 -6.15
CA ASP A 85 -23.88 -3.91 -6.84
C ASP A 85 -22.63 -3.86 -5.97
N LEU A 86 -22.33 -2.70 -5.36
CA LEU A 86 -21.22 -2.56 -4.41
C LEU A 86 -21.37 -3.45 -3.18
N HIS A 87 -22.60 -3.63 -2.67
CA HIS A 87 -22.83 -4.53 -1.53
C HIS A 87 -22.56 -5.99 -1.89
N LEU A 88 -23.02 -6.45 -3.06
CA LEU A 88 -22.78 -7.81 -3.55
C LEU A 88 -21.31 -8.06 -3.88
N GLU A 89 -20.59 -7.06 -4.40
CA GLU A 89 -19.14 -7.12 -4.61
C GLU A 89 -18.41 -7.27 -3.27
N ASN A 90 -18.76 -6.45 -2.27
CA ASN A 90 -18.13 -6.49 -0.96
C ASN A 90 -18.35 -7.81 -0.20
N GLN A 91 -19.46 -8.52 -0.43
CA GLN A 91 -19.69 -9.85 0.16
C GLN A 91 -18.73 -10.91 -0.37
N ASN A 92 -18.18 -10.71 -1.57
CA ASN A 92 -17.27 -11.65 -2.22
C ASN A 92 -15.80 -11.21 -2.12
N ASN A 93 -15.49 -10.18 -1.31
CA ASN A 93 -14.13 -9.72 -1.15
C ASN A 93 -13.29 -10.79 -0.44
N GLU A 94 -12.23 -11.19 -1.12
CA GLU A 94 -11.21 -12.07 -0.56
C GLU A 94 -10.41 -11.34 0.53
N HIS A 95 -9.92 -12.11 1.50
CA HIS A 95 -9.11 -11.63 2.60
C HIS A 95 -7.91 -12.56 2.81
N ILE A 96 -6.82 -12.00 3.30
CA ILE A 96 -5.64 -12.77 3.71
C ILE A 96 -5.77 -13.00 5.22
N VAL A 97 -5.90 -14.26 5.61
CA VAL A 97 -5.95 -14.66 7.01
C VAL A 97 -4.68 -14.26 7.74
N THR A 98 -4.82 -13.76 8.96
CA THR A 98 -3.70 -13.32 9.79
C THR A 98 -3.20 -14.43 10.70
N PHE A 99 -3.96 -15.53 10.84
CA PHE A 99 -3.77 -16.59 11.84
C PHE A 99 -3.84 -16.08 13.29
N CYS A 100 -4.43 -14.91 13.47
CA CYS A 100 -4.89 -14.44 14.75
C CYS A 100 -6.41 -14.35 14.65
N GLU A 101 -7.12 -15.37 15.15
CA GLU A 101 -8.60 -15.45 15.10
C GLU A 101 -9.25 -14.13 15.52
N THR A 102 -8.69 -13.54 16.57
CA THR A 102 -9.10 -12.26 17.12
C THR A 102 -8.97 -11.11 16.12
N LEU A 103 -7.85 -11.01 15.40
CA LEU A 103 -7.62 -9.99 14.40
C LEU A 103 -8.39 -10.27 13.10
N ASP A 104 -8.53 -11.53 12.71
CA ASP A 104 -9.35 -11.95 11.57
C ASP A 104 -10.82 -11.57 11.81
N SER A 105 -11.36 -11.86 13.00
CA SER A 105 -12.70 -11.41 13.39
C SER A 105 -12.83 -9.89 13.42
N MET A 106 -11.80 -9.17 13.90
CA MET A 106 -11.74 -7.71 13.87
C MET A 106 -11.75 -7.14 12.45
N LEU A 107 -11.23 -7.85 11.46
CA LEU A 107 -11.13 -7.38 10.08
C LEU A 107 -12.11 -8.09 9.13
N ASP A 108 -13.13 -8.77 9.67
CA ASP A 108 -14.18 -9.48 8.91
C ASP A 108 -13.63 -10.62 8.01
N GLY A 109 -12.61 -11.32 8.49
CA GLY A 109 -11.99 -12.48 7.85
C GLY A 109 -10.47 -12.41 7.76
N GLY A 110 -9.89 -11.22 7.86
CA GLY A 110 -8.45 -11.00 7.76
C GLY A 110 -8.15 -9.70 7.02
N ILE A 111 -6.96 -9.57 6.44
CA ILE A 111 -6.57 -8.36 5.70
C ILE A 111 -7.34 -8.31 4.37
N PRO A 112 -8.20 -7.32 4.14
CA PRO A 112 -8.99 -7.25 2.91
C PRO A 112 -8.13 -6.92 1.69
N LEU A 113 -8.41 -7.59 0.57
CA LEU A 113 -7.92 -7.18 -0.74
C LEU A 113 -8.61 -5.89 -1.19
N GLY A 114 -7.99 -5.15 -2.12
CA GLY A 114 -8.57 -3.90 -2.62
C GLY A 114 -8.38 -2.70 -1.69
N ALA A 115 -7.69 -2.88 -0.56
CA ALA A 115 -7.62 -1.89 0.51
C ALA A 115 -6.21 -1.75 1.07
N VAL A 116 -5.96 -0.61 1.72
CA VAL A 116 -4.71 -0.31 2.41
C VAL A 116 -4.90 -0.48 3.92
N THR A 117 -4.07 -1.32 4.53
CA THR A 117 -4.06 -1.57 5.98
C THR A 117 -2.72 -1.14 6.58
N GLU A 118 -2.74 -0.25 7.57
CA GLU A 118 -1.53 0.23 8.25
C GLU A 118 -1.38 -0.39 9.64
N PHE A 119 -0.22 -1.01 9.89
CA PHE A 119 0.22 -1.44 11.21
C PHE A 119 1.21 -0.43 11.79
N CYS A 120 0.87 0.16 12.92
CA CYS A 120 1.73 1.13 13.60
C CYS A 120 2.02 0.68 15.03
N GLY A 121 3.17 1.04 15.58
CA GLY A 121 3.53 0.65 16.94
C GLY A 121 4.98 0.95 17.28
N ALA A 122 5.32 0.95 18.56
CA ALA A 122 6.69 1.12 19.03
C ALA A 122 7.65 0.04 18.47
N PRO A 123 8.98 0.26 18.47
CA PRO A 123 9.94 -0.79 18.16
C PRO A 123 9.71 -2.06 19.02
N GLY A 124 9.89 -3.24 18.43
CA GLY A 124 9.70 -4.52 19.15
C GLY A 124 8.25 -5.02 19.27
N THR A 125 7.25 -4.25 18.82
CA THR A 125 5.83 -4.67 18.87
C THR A 125 5.44 -5.78 17.88
N GLY A 126 6.35 -6.19 16.98
CA GLY A 126 6.09 -7.31 16.06
C GLY A 126 5.59 -6.96 14.67
N LYS A 127 5.60 -5.68 14.26
CA LYS A 127 5.15 -5.25 12.91
C LYS A 127 5.76 -6.07 11.77
N THR A 128 7.10 -6.17 11.72
CA THR A 128 7.79 -6.97 10.70
C THR A 128 7.42 -8.45 10.79
N GLN A 129 7.30 -9.02 11.99
CA GLN A 129 6.88 -10.43 12.14
C GLN A 129 5.49 -10.67 11.55
N PHE A 130 4.58 -9.73 11.78
CA PHE A 130 3.24 -9.76 11.21
C PHE A 130 3.27 -9.67 9.68
N CYS A 131 4.08 -8.77 9.13
CA CYS A 131 4.29 -8.66 7.69
C CYS A 131 4.87 -9.92 7.05
N LEU A 132 5.85 -10.58 7.69
CA LEU A 132 6.42 -11.84 7.20
C LEU A 132 5.38 -12.97 7.26
N GLN A 133 4.55 -13.02 8.31
CA GLN A 133 3.45 -13.98 8.41
C GLN A 133 2.45 -13.81 7.27
N LEU A 134 2.03 -12.58 6.99
CA LEU A 134 1.13 -12.29 5.87
C LEU A 134 1.74 -12.63 4.51
N ALA A 135 3.04 -12.35 4.33
CA ALA A 135 3.77 -12.67 3.11
C ALA A 135 3.76 -14.18 2.80
N VAL A 136 3.69 -15.02 3.83
CA VAL A 136 3.51 -16.47 3.72
C VAL A 136 2.04 -16.85 3.57
N ASN A 137 1.14 -16.24 4.34
CA ASN A 137 -0.27 -16.61 4.37
C ASN A 137 -1.02 -16.32 3.07
N VAL A 138 -0.60 -15.34 2.28
CA VAL A 138 -1.20 -15.09 0.96
C VAL A 138 -1.04 -16.29 0.01
N CYS A 139 0.01 -17.09 0.21
CA CYS A 139 0.30 -18.27 -0.63
C CYS A 139 -0.57 -19.47 -0.27
N ILE A 140 -1.39 -19.39 0.79
CA ILE A 140 -2.26 -20.49 1.23
C ILE A 140 -3.25 -20.82 0.09
N PRO A 141 -3.40 -22.09 -0.31
CA PRO A 141 -4.26 -22.47 -1.43
C PRO A 141 -5.75 -22.17 -1.21
N ARG A 142 -6.48 -21.88 -2.30
CA ARG A 142 -7.92 -21.61 -2.28
C ARG A 142 -8.75 -22.79 -1.78
N CYS A 143 -8.31 -24.02 -2.04
CA CYS A 143 -8.98 -25.24 -1.60
C CYS A 143 -9.13 -25.35 -0.06
N ILE A 144 -8.30 -24.64 0.70
CA ILE A 144 -8.36 -24.58 2.17
C ILE A 144 -8.66 -23.16 2.68
N GLY A 145 -9.26 -22.32 1.83
CA GLY A 145 -9.74 -20.99 2.21
C GLY A 145 -8.71 -19.87 2.13
N GLY A 146 -7.52 -20.09 1.54
CA GLY A 146 -6.56 -19.02 1.27
C GLY A 146 -6.79 -18.31 -0.07
N THR A 147 -5.88 -17.42 -0.46
CA THR A 147 -5.99 -16.63 -1.70
C THR A 147 -5.19 -17.21 -2.88
N GLU A 148 -4.29 -18.16 -2.61
CA GLU A 148 -3.35 -18.75 -3.58
C GLU A 148 -2.58 -17.68 -4.39
N GLY A 149 -2.19 -16.61 -3.70
CA GLY A 149 -1.53 -15.46 -4.29
C GLY A 149 -0.03 -15.42 -4.03
N GLU A 150 0.61 -14.40 -4.61
CA GLU A 150 2.02 -14.05 -4.43
C GLU A 150 2.15 -12.72 -3.66
N THR A 151 3.33 -12.48 -3.09
CA THR A 151 3.66 -11.26 -2.34
C THR A 151 4.78 -10.47 -3.02
N ILE A 152 4.65 -9.14 -3.05
CA ILE A 152 5.79 -8.23 -3.22
C ILE A 152 6.12 -7.58 -1.86
N TYR A 153 7.33 -7.80 -1.36
CA TYR A 153 7.81 -7.25 -0.09
C TYR A 153 8.83 -6.14 -0.34
N ILE A 154 8.46 -4.91 -0.02
CA ILE A 154 9.30 -3.71 -0.13
C ILE A 154 9.85 -3.37 1.26
N ASP A 155 11.15 -3.57 1.45
CA ASP A 155 11.84 -3.34 2.72
C ASP A 155 12.67 -2.05 2.67
N THR A 156 12.36 -1.09 3.54
CA THR A 156 13.06 0.19 3.66
C THR A 156 14.04 0.26 4.84
N VAL A 157 13.99 -0.69 5.78
CA VAL A 157 14.79 -0.65 7.02
C VAL A 157 15.90 -1.70 7.03
N GLY A 158 15.62 -2.90 6.54
CA GLY A 158 16.58 -4.00 6.36
C GLY A 158 16.25 -5.15 7.29
N SER A 159 14.99 -5.20 7.72
CA SER A 159 14.49 -6.12 8.75
C SER A 159 13.98 -7.43 8.17
N PHE A 160 13.96 -7.57 6.84
CA PHE A 160 13.61 -8.82 6.19
C PHE A 160 14.71 -9.87 6.38
N VAL A 161 14.36 -11.01 6.98
CA VAL A 161 15.28 -12.12 7.23
C VAL A 161 14.71 -13.39 6.60
N VAL A 162 15.38 -13.90 5.56
CA VAL A 162 14.91 -15.05 4.78
C VAL A 162 14.72 -16.29 5.67
N ASP A 163 15.68 -16.60 6.54
CA ASP A 163 15.57 -17.77 7.43
C ASP A 163 14.32 -17.72 8.30
N ARG A 164 13.91 -16.52 8.75
CA ARG A 164 12.67 -16.36 9.51
C ARG A 164 11.44 -16.62 8.64
N VAL A 165 11.45 -16.19 7.37
CA VAL A 165 10.37 -16.52 6.42
C VAL A 165 10.27 -18.02 6.21
N VAL A 166 11.41 -18.71 6.07
CA VAL A 166 11.45 -20.17 5.91
C VAL A 166 10.84 -20.87 7.13
N ASP A 167 11.18 -20.42 8.34
CA ASP A 167 10.60 -20.98 9.58
C ASP A 167 9.08 -20.77 9.65
N ILE A 168 8.62 -19.57 9.32
CA ILE A 168 7.19 -19.25 9.24
C ILE A 168 6.50 -20.13 8.19
N ALA A 169 7.08 -20.26 7.00
CA ALA A 169 6.56 -21.08 5.91
C ALA A 169 6.43 -22.56 6.31
N ARG A 170 7.45 -23.14 6.96
CA ARG A 170 7.38 -24.51 7.49
C ARG A 170 6.25 -24.67 8.49
N SER A 171 6.10 -23.72 9.41
CA SER A 171 5.04 -23.73 10.42
C SER A 171 3.65 -23.66 9.76
N THR A 172 3.46 -22.73 8.81
CA THR A 172 2.22 -22.56 8.07
C THR A 172 1.87 -23.81 7.25
N VAL A 173 2.82 -24.39 6.51
CA VAL A 173 2.60 -25.64 5.76
C VAL A 173 2.20 -26.79 6.70
N SER A 174 2.91 -26.95 7.83
CA SER A 174 2.57 -27.97 8.82
C SER A 174 1.17 -27.77 9.39
N HIS A 175 0.78 -26.53 9.69
CA HIS A 175 -0.54 -26.19 10.21
C HIS A 175 -1.65 -26.49 9.19
N CYS A 176 -1.51 -26.00 7.95
CA CYS A 176 -2.47 -26.23 6.87
C CYS A 176 -2.66 -27.73 6.58
N ASN A 177 -1.57 -28.52 6.59
CA ASN A 177 -1.65 -29.96 6.38
C ASN A 177 -2.45 -30.68 7.48
N GLN A 178 -2.39 -30.22 8.73
CA GLN A 178 -3.19 -30.78 9.83
C GLN A 178 -4.68 -30.46 9.69
N VAL A 179 -4.99 -29.24 9.25
CA VAL A 179 -6.39 -28.79 9.03
C VAL A 179 -7.04 -29.61 7.90
N SER A 180 -6.32 -29.85 6.80
CA SER A 180 -6.81 -30.65 5.66
C SER A 180 -7.17 -32.10 6.01
N VAL A 181 -6.49 -32.71 6.99
CA VAL A 181 -6.77 -34.09 7.43
C VAL A 181 -8.07 -34.19 8.25
N SER A 182 -8.52 -33.07 8.81
CA SER A 182 -9.67 -33.02 9.72
C SER A 182 -11.02 -32.93 8.98
N GLN A 183 -11.02 -32.46 7.73
CA GLN A 183 -12.20 -32.39 6.90
C GLN A 183 -12.20 -33.56 5.92
N GLU A 184 -13.22 -34.42 5.97
CA GLU A 184 -13.41 -35.61 5.12
C GLU A 184 -13.71 -35.25 3.64
N HIS A 185 -13.09 -34.20 3.11
CA HIS A 185 -13.19 -33.83 1.70
C HIS A 185 -12.11 -34.57 0.90
N GLU A 186 -12.58 -35.35 -0.07
CA GLU A 186 -11.82 -36.19 -0.99
C GLU A 186 -10.56 -35.50 -1.54
N GLN A 187 -9.39 -36.05 -1.20
CA GLN A 187 -8.21 -36.33 -2.04
C GLN A 187 -7.70 -35.28 -3.06
N ASN A 188 -8.07 -34.01 -2.98
CA ASN A 188 -7.30 -32.95 -3.63
C ASN A 188 -6.23 -32.48 -2.65
N GLN A 189 -5.13 -33.24 -2.56
CA GLN A 189 -3.93 -32.80 -1.86
C GLN A 189 -3.43 -31.53 -2.53
N CYS A 190 -3.70 -30.38 -1.93
CA CYS A 190 -3.27 -29.11 -2.48
C CYS A 190 -1.75 -29.03 -2.37
N ASP A 191 -1.09 -28.85 -3.52
CA ASP A 191 0.35 -28.81 -3.63
C ASP A 191 0.88 -27.50 -3.03
N PHE A 192 1.05 -27.50 -1.70
CA PHE A 192 1.47 -26.39 -0.86
C PHE A 192 2.78 -26.74 -0.14
N THR A 193 3.88 -26.18 -0.63
CA THR A 193 5.22 -26.45 -0.15
C THR A 193 5.94 -25.16 0.22
N VAL A 194 7.02 -25.28 1.00
CA VAL A 194 7.85 -24.13 1.39
C VAL A 194 8.48 -23.50 0.14
N GLU A 195 8.91 -24.31 -0.80
CA GLU A 195 9.54 -23.85 -2.04
C GLU A 195 8.61 -22.95 -2.85
N LYS A 196 7.34 -23.36 -3.02
CA LYS A 196 6.33 -22.54 -3.71
C LYS A 196 6.05 -21.22 -3.00
N ILE A 197 6.00 -21.22 -1.67
CA ILE A 197 5.82 -19.99 -0.89
C ILE A 197 6.98 -19.03 -1.15
N LEU A 198 8.22 -19.53 -1.16
CA LEU A 198 9.42 -18.72 -1.41
C LEU A 198 9.49 -18.24 -2.86
N GLU A 199 9.10 -19.07 -3.84
CA GLU A 199 9.00 -18.67 -5.25
C GLU A 199 7.97 -17.54 -5.47
N GLY A 200 6.87 -17.56 -4.71
CA GLY A 200 5.83 -16.54 -4.74
C GLY A 200 6.12 -15.29 -3.90
N LEU A 201 7.28 -15.20 -3.24
CA LEU A 201 7.67 -14.04 -2.42
C LEU A 201 8.77 -13.23 -3.12
N HIS A 202 8.37 -12.13 -3.74
CA HIS A 202 9.26 -11.19 -4.43
C HIS A 202 9.76 -10.13 -3.44
N TYR A 203 11.07 -9.92 -3.35
CA TYR A 203 11.68 -8.98 -2.42
C TYR A 203 12.33 -7.79 -3.14
N TYR A 204 12.08 -6.57 -2.65
CA TYR A 204 12.75 -5.35 -3.11
C TYR A 204 13.28 -4.52 -1.93
N ARG A 205 14.56 -4.18 -1.99
CA ARG A 205 15.22 -3.32 -1.00
C ARG A 205 15.16 -1.85 -1.47
N CYS A 206 14.50 -1.01 -0.68
CA CYS A 206 14.35 0.41 -0.99
C CYS A 206 15.23 1.27 -0.06
N HIS A 207 16.08 2.13 -0.60
CA HIS A 207 17.07 2.88 0.17
C HIS A 207 16.67 4.34 0.44
N ASP A 208 15.85 4.95 -0.39
CA ASP A 208 15.42 6.33 -0.21
C ASP A 208 13.98 6.59 -0.69
N TYR A 209 13.50 7.82 -0.50
CA TYR A 209 12.14 8.18 -0.86
C TYR A 209 11.94 8.24 -2.39
N LYS A 210 13.00 8.45 -3.18
CA LYS A 210 12.93 8.53 -4.64
C LYS A 210 12.70 7.15 -5.22
N GLU A 211 13.48 6.16 -4.76
CA GLU A 211 13.26 4.75 -5.04
C GLU A 211 11.87 4.32 -4.61
N LEU A 212 11.40 4.75 -3.43
CA LEU A 212 10.05 4.43 -2.97
C LEU A 212 8.96 4.99 -3.90
N MET A 213 9.13 6.23 -4.39
CA MET A 213 8.18 6.80 -5.36
C MET A 213 8.23 6.02 -6.68
N ALA A 214 9.43 5.73 -7.18
CA ALA A 214 9.62 5.02 -8.44
C ALA A 214 9.03 3.61 -8.40
N ILE A 215 9.34 2.81 -7.37
CA ILE A 215 8.79 1.46 -7.23
C ILE A 215 7.27 1.49 -7.11
N THR A 216 6.70 2.51 -6.44
CA THR A 216 5.25 2.62 -6.30
C THR A 216 4.54 2.88 -7.64
N LEU A 217 5.19 3.59 -8.56
CA LEU A 217 4.67 3.75 -9.93
C LEU A 217 4.83 2.45 -10.74
N LEU A 218 6.00 1.81 -10.65
CA LEU A 218 6.28 0.54 -11.31
C LEU A 218 5.38 -0.61 -10.79
N LEU A 219 4.91 -0.54 -9.55
CA LEU A 219 3.98 -1.53 -8.99
C LEU A 219 2.74 -1.71 -9.88
N GLN A 220 2.23 -0.65 -10.51
CA GLN A 220 1.04 -0.77 -11.36
C GLN A 220 1.32 -1.64 -12.60
N GLU A 221 2.48 -1.47 -13.20
CA GLU A 221 2.94 -2.30 -14.33
C GLU A 221 3.17 -3.74 -13.87
N MET A 222 3.92 -3.95 -12.79
CA MET A 222 4.22 -5.27 -12.23
C MET A 222 2.95 -6.06 -11.87
N LEU A 223 1.94 -5.39 -11.32
CA LEU A 223 0.65 -6.00 -10.96
C LEU A 223 -0.23 -6.28 -12.20
N SER A 224 -0.07 -5.48 -13.26
CA SER A 224 -0.76 -5.72 -14.53
C SER A 224 -0.24 -6.98 -15.23
N GLU A 225 1.08 -7.20 -15.16
CA GLU A 225 1.76 -8.37 -15.71
C GLU A 225 1.53 -9.62 -14.85
N ASN A 226 1.57 -9.49 -13.52
CA ASN A 226 1.42 -10.61 -12.59
C ASN A 226 0.16 -10.50 -11.71
N LYS A 227 -0.95 -11.00 -12.24
CA LYS A 227 -2.26 -11.05 -11.54
C LYS A 227 -2.30 -11.99 -10.32
N LYS A 228 -1.27 -12.82 -10.13
CA LYS A 228 -1.17 -13.70 -8.95
C LYS A 228 -0.76 -12.92 -7.71
N VAL A 229 -0.11 -11.77 -7.83
CA VAL A 229 0.21 -10.95 -6.67
C VAL A 229 -1.08 -10.50 -6.01
N LYS A 230 -1.27 -10.88 -4.74
CA LYS A 230 -2.44 -10.50 -3.92
C LYS A 230 -2.06 -9.69 -2.69
N LEU A 231 -0.77 -9.61 -2.37
CA LEU A 231 -0.25 -8.84 -1.25
C LEU A 231 0.94 -7.98 -1.69
N VAL A 232 0.92 -6.71 -1.30
CA VAL A 232 2.09 -5.83 -1.34
C VAL A 232 2.37 -5.34 0.08
N VAL A 233 3.58 -5.61 0.59
CA VAL A 233 4.04 -5.14 1.88
C VAL A 233 5.03 -3.99 1.70
N LEU A 234 4.87 -2.90 2.45
CA LEU A 234 5.86 -1.84 2.58
C LEU A 234 6.28 -1.70 4.05
N ASP A 235 7.45 -2.24 4.38
CA ASP A 235 8.01 -2.27 5.73
C ASP A 235 9.33 -1.48 5.77
N ASN A 236 9.38 -0.21 6.17
CA ASN A 236 8.37 0.67 6.76
C ASN A 236 8.22 1.95 5.93
N VAL A 237 6.99 2.46 5.78
CA VAL A 237 6.71 3.65 4.96
C VAL A 237 7.35 4.94 5.48
N ALA A 238 7.59 5.07 6.79
CA ALA A 238 8.10 6.29 7.40
C ALA A 238 9.62 6.49 7.29
N SER A 239 10.38 5.40 7.17
CA SER A 239 11.84 5.42 7.21
C SER A 239 12.45 6.32 6.12
N PRO A 240 12.07 6.17 4.83
CA PRO A 240 12.69 6.95 3.74
C PRO A 240 12.51 8.47 3.86
N PHE A 241 11.44 8.92 4.51
CA PHE A 241 11.15 10.34 4.67
C PHE A 241 11.81 10.97 5.89
N SER A 242 12.08 10.20 6.96
CA SER A 242 12.38 10.73 8.30
C SER A 242 13.70 11.50 8.43
N GLN A 243 14.70 11.22 7.59
CA GLN A 243 16.02 11.86 7.70
C GLN A 243 16.49 12.57 6.42
N LYS A 244 15.73 12.45 5.32
CA LYS A 244 16.23 12.78 3.97
C LYS A 244 15.48 13.91 3.26
N VAL A 245 14.42 14.46 3.86
CA VAL A 245 13.62 15.55 3.26
C VAL A 245 13.54 16.72 4.24
N GLU A 246 14.32 17.78 3.99
CA GLU A 246 14.36 18.99 4.82
C GLU A 246 13.11 19.87 4.63
N ASP A 247 12.62 19.97 3.39
CA ASP A 247 11.43 20.77 3.09
C ASP A 247 10.14 20.01 3.48
N MET A 248 9.48 20.51 4.53
CA MET A 248 8.23 19.96 5.04
C MET A 248 7.07 20.07 4.04
N ASN A 249 7.07 21.04 3.14
CA ASN A 249 6.04 21.17 2.10
C ASN A 249 6.20 20.06 1.07
N LEU A 250 7.42 19.89 0.55
CA LEU A 250 7.77 18.80 -0.35
C LEU A 250 7.47 17.44 0.29
N ARG A 251 7.84 17.24 1.57
CA ARG A 251 7.53 16.01 2.30
C ARG A 251 6.02 15.72 2.32
N ARG A 252 5.18 16.72 2.60
CA ARG A 252 3.72 16.54 2.60
C ARG A 252 3.17 16.19 1.22
N LEU A 253 3.70 16.84 0.16
CA LEU A 253 3.32 16.54 -1.21
C LEU A 253 3.67 15.09 -1.58
N LEU A 254 4.92 14.68 -1.34
CA LEU A 254 5.39 13.32 -1.64
C LEU A 254 4.58 12.25 -0.91
N LEU A 255 4.30 12.46 0.38
CA LEU A 255 3.46 11.55 1.17
C LEU A 255 2.02 11.50 0.64
N SER A 256 1.44 12.63 0.26
CA SER A 256 0.09 12.68 -0.33
C SER A 256 0.04 11.97 -1.68
N THR A 257 1.05 12.17 -2.54
CA THR A 257 1.16 11.47 -3.83
C THR A 257 1.31 9.97 -3.63
N LEU A 258 2.25 9.54 -2.78
CA LEU A 258 2.47 8.13 -2.44
C LEU A 258 1.16 7.46 -2.02
N ALA A 259 0.48 8.06 -1.05
CA ALA A 259 -0.77 7.57 -0.51
C ALA A 259 -1.87 7.39 -1.55
N LYS A 260 -2.09 8.40 -2.39
CA LYS A 260 -3.09 8.33 -3.47
C LYS A 260 -2.75 7.22 -4.44
N THR A 261 -1.47 7.08 -4.82
CA THR A 261 -1.02 6.00 -5.70
C THR A 261 -1.25 4.64 -5.07
N LEU A 262 -0.87 4.43 -3.80
CA LEU A 262 -1.08 3.17 -3.10
C LEU A 262 -2.57 2.79 -2.98
N LEU A 263 -3.45 3.76 -2.65
CA LEU A 263 -4.89 3.54 -2.60
C LEU A 263 -5.48 3.17 -3.97
N LYS A 264 -5.09 3.89 -5.02
CA LYS A 264 -5.50 3.60 -6.39
C LYS A 264 -5.04 2.20 -6.79
N THR A 265 -3.76 1.88 -6.57
CA THR A 265 -3.17 0.58 -6.91
C THR A 265 -3.85 -0.56 -6.16
N ALA A 266 -4.14 -0.41 -4.86
CA ALA A 266 -4.85 -1.44 -4.10
C ALA A 266 -6.22 -1.74 -4.71
N ALA A 267 -7.04 -0.70 -4.95
CA ALA A 267 -8.39 -0.84 -5.49
C ALA A 267 -8.43 -1.33 -6.94
N GLU A 268 -7.54 -0.85 -7.80
CA GLU A 268 -7.53 -1.16 -9.24
C GLU A 268 -7.08 -2.60 -9.51
N PHE A 269 -6.05 -3.07 -8.81
CA PHE A 269 -5.49 -4.42 -9.00
C PHE A 269 -6.08 -5.45 -8.03
N ASN A 270 -7.00 -5.03 -7.15
CA ASN A 270 -7.58 -5.85 -6.09
C ASN A 270 -6.51 -6.58 -5.27
N VAL A 271 -5.54 -5.83 -4.75
CA VAL A 271 -4.45 -6.35 -3.92
C VAL A 271 -4.56 -5.80 -2.49
N ALA A 272 -4.20 -6.61 -1.50
CA ALA A 272 -4.06 -6.14 -0.13
C ALA A 272 -2.73 -5.38 -0.02
N LEU A 273 -2.80 -4.12 0.43
CA LEU A 273 -1.60 -3.30 0.59
C LEU A 273 -1.35 -3.04 2.08
N VAL A 274 -0.27 -3.62 2.60
CA VAL A 274 0.06 -3.59 4.03
C VAL A 274 1.24 -2.67 4.28
N LEU A 275 1.02 -1.65 5.10
CA LEU A 275 2.01 -0.64 5.44
C LEU A 275 2.43 -0.81 6.89
N THR A 276 3.72 -0.74 7.21
CA THR A 276 4.16 -0.55 8.60
C THR A 276 4.58 0.89 8.83
N ASN A 277 4.27 1.42 10.02
CA ASN A 277 4.66 2.75 10.45
C ASN A 277 5.24 2.74 11.88
N GLN A 278 6.22 3.59 12.13
CA GLN A 278 6.81 3.78 13.46
C GLN A 278 6.01 4.80 14.27
N MET A 279 6.16 4.74 15.59
CA MET A 279 5.65 5.77 16.50
C MET A 279 6.72 6.84 16.76
N THR A 280 6.27 8.08 16.90
CA THR A 280 7.03 9.23 17.38
C THR A 280 6.31 9.86 18.57
N THR A 281 7.03 10.67 19.34
CA THR A 281 6.48 11.35 20.52
C THR A 281 6.02 12.75 20.15
N LYS A 282 4.74 13.04 20.35
CA LYS A 282 4.20 14.40 20.25
C LYS A 282 4.24 15.05 21.63
N ILE A 283 5.00 16.13 21.75
CA ILE A 283 5.14 16.91 22.99
C ILE A 283 4.14 18.06 22.94
N LEU A 284 3.19 18.10 23.88
CA LEU A 284 2.21 19.19 23.97
C LEU A 284 2.80 20.37 24.75
N PRO A 285 2.81 21.61 24.20
CA PRO A 285 3.52 22.75 24.80
C PRO A 285 3.01 23.22 26.16
N ARG A 286 1.81 22.81 26.58
CA ARG A 286 1.10 23.42 27.72
C ARG A 286 0.99 22.55 28.97
N GLU A 287 1.29 21.26 28.90
CA GLU A 287 1.06 20.36 30.05
C GLU A 287 2.24 19.42 30.35
N GLY A 288 3.35 19.47 29.61
CA GLY A 288 4.43 18.50 29.75
C GLY A 288 4.03 17.07 29.34
N ASP A 289 2.77 16.88 28.97
CA ASP A 289 2.25 15.62 28.48
C ASP A 289 2.80 15.30 27.09
N SER A 290 3.34 14.09 27.00
CA SER A 290 3.86 13.50 25.78
C SER A 290 3.08 12.23 25.49
N HIS A 291 2.59 12.08 24.26
CA HIS A 291 1.91 10.87 23.83
C HIS A 291 2.50 10.35 22.52
N GLN A 292 2.42 9.03 22.33
CA GLN A 292 2.90 8.38 21.12
C GLN A 292 1.87 8.54 19.99
N VAL A 293 2.36 8.92 18.81
CA VAL A 293 1.58 9.06 17.58
C VAL A 293 2.35 8.45 16.41
N PRO A 294 1.71 8.01 15.33
CA PRO A 294 2.43 7.54 14.14
C PRO A 294 3.32 8.65 13.54
N ALA A 295 4.47 8.26 12.97
CA ALA A 295 5.54 9.17 12.58
C ALA A 295 5.22 10.08 11.38
N LEU A 296 4.21 9.76 10.58
CA LEU A 296 3.91 10.47 9.33
C LEU A 296 2.93 11.64 9.48
N GLY A 297 2.38 11.85 10.68
CA GLY A 297 1.53 12.99 11.01
C GLY A 297 0.14 12.97 10.40
N ASP A 298 -0.60 14.06 10.58
CA ASP A 298 -2.05 14.12 10.30
C ASP A 298 -2.38 14.01 8.81
N THR A 299 -1.52 14.54 7.92
CA THR A 299 -1.70 14.40 6.46
C THR A 299 -1.79 12.93 6.05
N TRP A 300 -0.97 12.07 6.68
CA TRP A 300 -0.95 10.62 6.44
C TRP A 300 -2.09 9.88 7.15
N ALA A 301 -2.58 10.40 8.27
CA ALA A 301 -3.54 9.73 9.13
C ALA A 301 -4.92 9.49 8.50
N HIS A 302 -5.23 10.10 7.35
CA HIS A 302 -6.51 9.96 6.64
C HIS A 302 -6.44 9.01 5.43
N ILE A 303 -5.27 8.42 5.17
CA ILE A 303 -5.02 7.69 3.92
C ILE A 303 -5.45 6.22 4.00
N HIS A 304 -5.26 5.55 5.12
CA HIS A 304 -5.55 4.11 5.20
C HIS A 304 -7.03 3.82 5.41
N THR A 305 -7.49 2.73 4.80
CA THR A 305 -8.83 2.18 5.02
C THR A 305 -8.94 1.57 6.40
N ASN A 306 -7.89 0.88 6.85
CA ASN A 306 -7.81 0.24 8.17
C ASN A 306 -6.50 0.60 8.84
N LYS A 307 -6.52 0.87 10.15
CA LYS A 307 -5.30 1.07 10.94
C LYS A 307 -5.33 0.24 12.21
N VAL A 308 -4.23 -0.45 12.47
CA VAL A 308 -4.03 -1.29 13.65
C VAL A 308 -2.82 -0.74 14.41
N VAL A 309 -3.03 -0.40 15.68
CA VAL A 309 -1.98 0.05 16.60
C VAL A 309 -1.55 -1.14 17.45
N LEU A 310 -0.31 -1.57 17.29
CA LEU A 310 0.31 -2.62 18.09
C LEU A 310 1.04 -2.01 19.29
N SER A 311 0.75 -2.53 20.47
CA SER A 311 1.38 -2.18 21.74
C SER A 311 1.95 -3.43 22.43
N VAL A 312 2.96 -3.21 23.26
CA VAL A 312 3.45 -4.20 24.23
C VAL A 312 3.37 -3.52 25.59
N ASP A 313 2.78 -4.19 26.56
CA ASP A 313 2.70 -3.68 27.93
C ASP A 313 4.01 -3.91 28.72
N CYS A 314 4.01 -3.52 30.00
CA CYS A 314 5.17 -3.69 30.87
C CYS A 314 5.43 -5.16 31.27
N HIS A 315 4.47 -6.05 31.08
CA HIS A 315 4.57 -7.48 31.35
C HIS A 315 5.07 -8.26 30.12
N GLY A 316 5.11 -7.62 28.96
CA GLY A 316 5.52 -8.22 27.69
C GLY A 316 4.34 -8.71 26.85
N ASP A 317 3.11 -8.52 27.32
CA ASP A 317 1.91 -8.92 26.63
C ASP A 317 1.63 -7.96 25.49
N ARG A 318 1.35 -8.51 24.30
CA ARG A 318 1.11 -7.72 23.09
C ARG A 318 -0.38 -7.55 22.86
N SER A 319 -0.75 -6.37 22.40
CA SER A 319 -2.13 -6.04 22.05
C SER A 319 -2.23 -5.25 20.77
N ALA A 320 -3.34 -5.46 20.05
CA ALA A 320 -3.72 -4.75 18.85
C ALA A 320 -4.97 -3.91 19.15
N LEU A 321 -4.86 -2.60 18.90
CA LEU A 321 -5.97 -1.65 18.94
C LEU A 321 -6.38 -1.32 17.51
N LEU A 322 -7.62 -1.64 17.16
CA LEU A 322 -8.21 -1.28 15.89
C LEU A 322 -8.65 0.19 15.92
N TYR A 323 -8.10 1.00 15.02
CA TYR A 323 -8.32 2.44 14.95
C TYR A 323 -8.77 2.82 13.53
N LYS A 324 -9.84 3.60 13.39
CA LYS A 324 -10.41 4.03 12.09
C LYS A 324 -10.71 2.86 11.14
N VAL A 325 -11.72 2.05 11.47
CA VAL A 325 -12.36 1.13 10.51
C VAL A 325 -13.78 1.65 10.25
N PRO A 326 -14.19 1.90 8.99
CA PRO A 326 -15.44 2.61 8.65
C PRO A 326 -16.71 2.03 9.29
N ASN A 327 -16.70 0.76 9.68
CA ASN A 327 -17.88 0.02 10.16
C ASN A 327 -17.74 -0.58 11.57
N LYS A 328 -16.66 -0.26 12.32
CA LYS A 328 -16.40 -0.90 13.63
C LYS A 328 -16.05 0.11 14.71
N LYS A 329 -16.45 -0.22 15.95
CA LYS A 329 -15.98 0.49 17.15
C LYS A 329 -14.51 0.15 17.40
N GLU A 330 -13.81 1.04 18.08
CA GLU A 330 -12.45 0.77 18.56
C GLU A 330 -12.49 -0.46 19.49
N MET A 331 -11.57 -1.39 19.26
CA MET A 331 -11.46 -2.64 20.00
C MET A 331 -9.99 -2.92 20.31
N HIS A 332 -9.71 -3.37 21.53
CA HIS A 332 -8.37 -3.67 22.01
C HIS A 332 -8.29 -5.16 22.36
N LEU A 333 -7.40 -5.90 21.70
CA LEU A 333 -7.35 -7.35 21.84
C LEU A 333 -5.91 -7.88 21.91
N PRO A 334 -5.65 -8.94 22.70
CA PRO A 334 -4.32 -9.53 22.84
C PRO A 334 -3.93 -10.35 21.60
N PHE A 335 -2.63 -10.45 21.34
CA PHE A 335 -2.06 -11.36 20.34
C PHE A 335 -0.67 -11.87 20.76
N GLU A 336 -0.23 -12.96 20.15
CA GLU A 336 1.07 -13.59 20.42
C GLU A 336 1.92 -13.69 19.16
N ILE A 337 3.24 -13.77 19.34
CA ILE A 337 4.20 -14.02 18.26
C ILE A 337 4.99 -15.24 18.71
N ASN A 338 4.83 -16.33 17.96
CA ASN A 338 5.43 -17.63 18.25
C ASN A 338 6.68 -17.90 17.39
#